data_AF-A0A167UHP3-F1
#
_entry.id   AF-A0A167UHP3-F1
#
_cell.length_a   1.000
_cell.length_b   1.000
_cell.length_c   1.000
_cell.angle_alpha   90.00
_cell.angle_beta   90.00
_cell.angle_gamma   90.00
#
_symmetry.space_group_name_H-M   'P 1'
#
loop_
_entity.id
_entity.type
_entity.pdbx_description
1 polymer ?
#
loop_
_entity_poly.entity_id
_entity_poly.type
_entity_poly.pdbx_seq_one_letter_code
_entity_poly.pdbx_strand_id
1 'polypeptide(L)'
;MRSLDVKSASERPCSLRLQAARRKQPAASSSATGTVAKETTNDDSVHRMNSSRRANPRPVTIKIFQANVDKGEENHSAALQLAFLEGYNVVILQEPNTSYDTKKQLCRTQYHPGFLCFSPVDSWHNNDTRPRVMTYVKIDSKIQAEQVTPAKHRDLLWVRVNGVTILNVYNRPEVESTLEVLEEWTLPENCVVAGDMNASHASWQSDRPASQDGNRIYEWTERHDLQLLNEPDEATTMAKRYTRGNTIDLAFSNIPEAIATVEIHLTTGSLHYTIGIEIPNQEPVQVTRGKVRVTTPDEIEAFGRHVGKAVKSLPSDIDSESEIENMARQLQEILQNSARACGRVSGGRRAQSYPWWNQECKDAHDDLRITRRIYENQTGQEVQRARVRFCRILKRTRQSFWRNTINEVTTAEGVYKLTRWMKPRQRLQPSPNQVGVATYSTEIEKAMAIRREKLERRDASDDIPDGWRPAVNPSKVIPFARTISTKEI
;
A
#
# COMPACT_ATOMS: atom_id res chain seq x y z
N MET A 1 -42.40 -1.18 -65.33
CA MET A 1 -43.57 -2.04 -65.61
C MET A 1 -43.40 -3.32 -64.79
N ARG A 2 -44.24 -3.52 -63.76
CA ARG A 2 -44.36 -4.71 -62.85
C ARG A 2 -43.11 -5.09 -62.02
N SER A 3 -43.15 -5.57 -60.77
CA SER A 3 -44.11 -5.56 -59.65
C SER A 3 -43.38 -6.25 -58.47
N LEU A 4 -43.53 -5.73 -57.24
CA LEU A 4 -43.65 -6.41 -55.92
C LEU A 4 -42.66 -7.55 -55.53
N ASP A 5 -42.10 -7.62 -54.31
CA ASP A 5 -42.80 -7.59 -53.03
C ASP A 5 -41.91 -7.17 -51.84
N VAL A 6 -42.55 -6.48 -50.90
CA VAL A 6 -42.03 -5.99 -49.61
C VAL A 6 -42.68 -6.82 -48.50
N LYS A 7 -41.92 -7.28 -47.51
CA LYS A 7 -42.47 -7.62 -46.19
C LYS A 7 -41.66 -6.96 -45.07
N SER A 8 -42.30 -5.96 -44.47
CA SER A 8 -41.96 -5.36 -43.19
C SER A 8 -42.62 -6.14 -42.05
N ALA A 9 -42.02 -6.10 -40.86
CA ALA A 9 -42.72 -6.34 -39.61
C ALA A 9 -42.12 -5.45 -38.51
N SER A 10 -42.98 -4.64 -37.92
CA SER A 10 -42.73 -3.64 -36.89
C SER A 10 -43.11 -4.14 -35.49
N GLU A 11 -42.31 -3.77 -34.49
CA GLU A 11 -42.67 -3.28 -33.16
C GLU A 11 -43.82 -3.92 -32.32
N ARG A 12 -43.45 -4.49 -31.13
CA ARG A 12 -43.76 -4.05 -29.73
C ARG A 12 -43.98 -5.21 -28.70
N PRO A 13 -43.84 -4.92 -27.38
CA PRO A 13 -43.40 -5.88 -26.35
C PRO A 13 -44.54 -6.47 -25.51
N CYS A 14 -44.26 -7.55 -24.76
CA CYS A 14 -45.11 -7.94 -23.62
C CYS A 14 -44.32 -8.67 -22.52
N SER A 15 -44.65 -8.30 -21.28
CA SER A 15 -44.06 -8.72 -20.01
C SER A 15 -44.31 -10.18 -19.66
N LEU A 16 -43.36 -10.83 -18.97
CA LEU A 16 -43.65 -11.99 -18.12
C LEU A 16 -42.79 -11.97 -16.85
N ARG A 17 -43.51 -11.80 -15.72
CA ARG A 17 -43.05 -11.94 -14.33
C ARG A 17 -42.55 -13.36 -14.10
N LEU A 18 -41.38 -13.52 -13.46
CA LEU A 18 -40.96 -14.79 -12.85
C LEU A 18 -41.06 -14.67 -11.33
N GLN A 19 -41.87 -15.55 -10.76
CA GLN A 19 -42.19 -15.66 -9.34
C GLN A 19 -41.02 -16.27 -8.56
N ALA A 20 -40.70 -15.66 -7.41
CA ALA A 20 -39.74 -16.19 -6.44
C ALA A 20 -40.42 -17.26 -5.55
N ALA A 21 -39.91 -18.49 -5.60
CA ALA A 21 -40.29 -19.56 -4.67
C ALA A 21 -39.55 -19.36 -3.33
N ARG A 22 -40.27 -18.90 -2.30
CA ARG A 22 -39.83 -18.92 -0.89
C ARG A 22 -40.10 -20.29 -0.28
N ARG A 23 -39.06 -21.01 0.13
CA ARG A 23 -39.18 -22.18 1.03
C ARG A 23 -39.43 -21.71 2.46
N LYS A 24 -40.56 -22.12 3.04
CA LYS A 24 -40.92 -21.99 4.46
C LYS A 24 -40.26 -23.11 5.27
N GLN A 25 -39.69 -22.79 6.43
CA GLN A 25 -39.47 -23.74 7.54
C GLN A 25 -40.51 -23.45 8.64
N PRO A 26 -41.01 -24.48 9.37
CA PRO A 26 -42.09 -24.30 10.34
C PRO A 26 -41.58 -23.90 11.73
N ALA A 27 -42.41 -23.11 12.41
CA ALA A 27 -42.26 -22.74 13.80
C ALA A 27 -42.79 -23.86 14.73
N ALA A 28 -42.06 -24.13 15.81
CA ALA A 28 -42.52 -24.92 16.94
C ALA A 28 -42.57 -24.03 18.19
N SER A 29 -43.73 -24.03 18.82
CA SER A 29 -44.09 -23.40 20.08
C SER A 29 -43.62 -24.21 21.29
N SER A 30 -43.16 -23.56 22.35
CA SER A 30 -43.30 -24.08 23.71
C SER A 30 -43.29 -22.96 24.76
N SER A 31 -44.50 -22.74 25.31
CA SER A 31 -44.87 -22.48 26.71
C SER A 31 -43.88 -21.87 27.70
N ALA A 32 -44.39 -20.85 28.38
CA ALA A 32 -43.89 -20.19 29.58
C ALA A 32 -43.74 -21.12 30.80
N THR A 33 -42.80 -20.76 31.68
CA THR A 33 -42.96 -20.83 33.15
C THR A 33 -42.12 -19.72 33.77
N GLY A 34 -42.77 -18.90 34.61
CA GLY A 34 -42.13 -17.83 35.35
C GLY A 34 -41.56 -18.30 36.69
N THR A 35 -40.62 -17.55 37.23
CA THR A 35 -40.46 -17.45 38.69
C THR A 35 -39.97 -16.05 39.02
N VAL A 36 -40.76 -15.37 39.86
CA VAL A 36 -40.48 -14.07 40.47
C VAL A 36 -39.65 -14.32 41.73
N ALA A 37 -38.56 -13.57 41.92
CA ALA A 37 -37.98 -13.33 43.23
C ALA A 37 -37.61 -11.85 43.33
N LYS A 38 -38.12 -11.20 44.39
CA LYS A 38 -38.00 -9.78 44.70
C LYS A 38 -36.70 -9.49 45.48
N GLU A 39 -36.28 -8.23 45.33
CA GLU A 39 -35.57 -7.37 46.29
C GLU A 39 -34.17 -7.78 46.78
N THR A 40 -33.17 -6.92 46.51
CA THR A 40 -32.71 -5.95 47.51
C THR A 40 -31.71 -4.97 46.89
N THR A 41 -31.92 -3.70 47.17
CA THR A 41 -30.97 -2.60 46.99
C THR A 41 -29.73 -2.83 47.83
N ASN A 42 -28.54 -2.60 47.28
CA ASN A 42 -27.43 -2.01 48.02
C ASN A 42 -26.46 -1.32 47.05
N ASP A 43 -26.30 -0.03 47.32
CA ASP A 43 -25.27 0.88 46.85
C ASP A 43 -23.95 0.49 47.55
N ASP A 44 -22.84 0.45 46.79
CA ASP A 44 -21.46 0.76 47.23
C ASP A 44 -20.39 0.00 46.44
N SER A 45 -19.31 0.75 46.19
CA SER A 45 -17.95 0.32 45.85
C SER A 45 -17.62 -0.02 44.37
N VAL A 46 -17.36 1.09 43.67
CA VAL A 46 -16.20 1.30 42.80
C VAL A 46 -15.03 0.36 43.13
N HIS A 47 -14.78 -0.64 42.28
CA HIS A 47 -13.43 -1.13 41.91
C HIS A 47 -13.56 -2.14 40.76
N ARG A 48 -13.87 -1.66 39.55
CA ARG A 48 -13.59 -2.43 38.33
C ARG A 48 -12.07 -2.46 38.12
N MET A 49 -11.41 -3.47 38.67
CA MET A 49 -10.09 -3.88 38.22
C MET A 49 -10.18 -4.19 36.73
N ASN A 50 -9.57 -3.33 35.90
CA ASN A 50 -9.22 -3.63 34.53
C ASN A 50 -8.19 -4.76 34.53
N SER A 51 -8.66 -6.00 34.70
CA SER A 51 -7.90 -7.18 34.28
C SER A 51 -7.88 -7.17 32.75
N SER A 52 -6.93 -6.42 32.20
CA SER A 52 -6.50 -6.60 30.82
C SER A 52 -5.94 -8.02 30.70
N ARG A 53 -6.80 -9.01 30.47
CA ARG A 53 -6.40 -10.27 29.87
C ARG A 53 -5.70 -9.89 28.57
N ARG A 54 -4.36 -9.86 28.59
CA ARG A 54 -3.55 -9.83 27.37
C ARG A 54 -3.91 -11.10 26.62
N ALA A 55 -4.90 -11.01 25.75
CA ALA A 55 -5.15 -12.04 24.77
C ALA A 55 -3.85 -12.17 23.98
N ASN A 56 -3.22 -13.36 24.00
CA ASN A 56 -2.08 -13.63 23.16
C ASN A 56 -2.46 -13.23 21.73
N PRO A 57 -1.68 -12.34 21.09
CA PRO A 57 -2.05 -11.85 19.79
C PRO A 57 -2.06 -13.04 18.81
N ARG A 58 -3.17 -13.20 18.09
CA ARG A 58 -3.34 -14.32 17.16
C ARG A 58 -2.37 -14.14 15.98
N PRO A 59 -1.77 -15.23 15.47
CA PRO A 59 -0.97 -15.18 14.25
C PRO A 59 -1.72 -14.52 13.10
N VAL A 60 -0.99 -13.82 12.23
CA VAL A 60 -1.54 -13.11 11.08
C VAL A 60 -1.11 -13.83 9.81
N THR A 61 -2.03 -14.05 8.87
CA THR A 61 -1.68 -14.45 7.51
C THR A 61 -1.36 -13.20 6.70
N ILE A 62 -0.20 -13.15 6.06
CA ILE A 62 0.13 -12.10 5.09
C ILE A 62 -0.32 -12.58 3.71
N LYS A 63 -1.27 -11.87 3.10
CA LYS A 63 -1.72 -12.12 1.74
C LYS A 63 -1.05 -11.14 0.77
N ILE A 64 -0.39 -11.66 -0.25
CA ILE A 64 0.31 -10.89 -1.29
C ILE A 64 -0.43 -11.08 -2.62
N PHE A 65 -0.79 -9.97 -3.26
CA PHE A 65 -1.41 -9.92 -4.58
C PHE A 65 -0.32 -9.65 -5.61
N GLN A 66 -0.03 -10.61 -6.47
CA GLN A 66 0.92 -10.45 -7.58
C GLN A 66 0.17 -10.24 -8.89
N ALA A 67 0.58 -9.23 -9.67
CA ALA A 67 0.11 -9.06 -11.04
C ALA A 67 1.05 -8.23 -11.91
N ASN A 68 1.34 -8.72 -13.12
CA ASN A 68 1.82 -7.87 -14.21
C ASN A 68 0.63 -7.08 -14.79
N VAL A 69 0.75 -5.76 -14.87
CA VAL A 69 -0.35 -4.88 -15.31
C VAL A 69 -0.14 -4.28 -16.71
N ASP A 70 0.84 -4.76 -17.47
CA ASP A 70 1.12 -4.39 -18.86
C ASP A 70 1.24 -2.87 -19.10
N LYS A 71 1.76 -2.13 -18.11
CA LYS A 71 1.78 -0.64 -18.10
C LYS A 71 0.40 0.02 -18.21
N GLY A 72 -0.68 -0.74 -18.12
CA GLY A 72 -2.06 -0.27 -18.26
C GLY A 72 -2.51 0.52 -17.04
N GLU A 73 -2.94 1.76 -17.24
CA GLU A 73 -3.41 2.63 -16.15
C GLU A 73 -4.65 2.06 -15.45
N GLU A 74 -5.61 1.59 -16.23
CA GLU A 74 -6.84 0.98 -15.74
C GLU A 74 -6.55 -0.36 -15.07
N ASN A 75 -5.67 -1.17 -15.64
CA ASN A 75 -5.27 -2.47 -15.08
C ASN A 75 -4.57 -2.30 -13.73
N HIS A 76 -3.65 -1.33 -13.65
CA HIS A 76 -2.98 -0.98 -12.41
C HIS A 76 -3.99 -0.51 -11.35
N SER A 77 -4.93 0.37 -11.71
CA SER A 77 -5.98 0.81 -10.77
C SER A 77 -6.88 -0.35 -10.34
N ALA A 78 -7.25 -1.25 -11.25
CA ALA A 78 -8.05 -2.43 -10.95
C ALA A 78 -7.33 -3.35 -9.97
N ALA A 79 -6.04 -3.65 -10.19
CA ALA A 79 -5.24 -4.49 -9.32
C ALA A 79 -5.25 -4.00 -7.87
N LEU A 80 -4.98 -2.71 -7.65
CA LEU A 80 -4.99 -2.11 -6.31
C LEU A 80 -6.38 -2.20 -5.66
N GLN A 81 -7.42 -1.94 -6.42
CA GLN A 81 -8.78 -1.94 -5.90
C GLN A 81 -9.30 -3.35 -5.57
N LEU A 82 -9.02 -4.33 -6.42
CA LEU A 82 -9.39 -5.72 -6.20
C LEU A 82 -8.65 -6.29 -5.00
N ALA A 83 -7.33 -6.05 -4.91
CA ALA A 83 -6.53 -6.40 -3.75
C ALA A 83 -7.09 -5.80 -2.46
N PHE A 84 -7.51 -4.53 -2.49
CA PHE A 84 -8.12 -3.87 -1.34
C PHE A 84 -9.43 -4.55 -0.90
N LEU A 85 -10.30 -4.89 -1.86
CA LEU A 85 -11.62 -5.48 -1.58
C LEU A 85 -11.50 -6.90 -1.01
N GLU A 86 -10.57 -7.69 -1.55
CA GLU A 86 -10.29 -9.05 -1.06
C GLU A 86 -9.38 -9.10 0.17
N GLY A 87 -9.00 -7.93 0.69
CA GLY A 87 -8.30 -7.84 1.97
C GLY A 87 -6.79 -8.13 1.92
N TYR A 88 -6.18 -8.23 0.74
CA TYR A 88 -4.75 -8.41 0.56
C TYR A 88 -3.92 -7.34 1.30
N ASN A 89 -2.80 -7.77 1.91
CA ASN A 89 -1.93 -6.93 2.71
C ASN A 89 -0.87 -6.24 1.85
N VAL A 90 -0.34 -6.95 0.86
CA VAL A 90 0.72 -6.48 -0.03
C VAL A 90 0.27 -6.67 -1.47
N VAL A 91 0.62 -5.75 -2.36
CA VAL A 91 0.43 -5.87 -3.81
C VAL A 91 1.77 -5.67 -4.47
N ILE A 92 2.28 -6.68 -5.17
CA ILE A 92 3.50 -6.61 -5.98
C ILE A 92 3.10 -6.53 -7.45
N LEU A 93 3.42 -5.41 -8.09
CA LEU A 93 3.07 -5.17 -9.47
C LEU A 93 4.31 -5.15 -10.35
N GLN A 94 4.23 -5.83 -11.47
CA GLN A 94 5.18 -5.75 -12.57
C GLN A 94 4.60 -4.89 -13.70
N GLU A 95 5.49 -4.25 -14.46
CA GLU A 95 5.14 -3.25 -15.46
C GLU A 95 4.13 -2.20 -14.98
N PRO A 96 4.37 -1.51 -13.84
CA PRO A 96 3.43 -0.54 -13.32
C PRO A 96 3.24 0.63 -14.29
N ASN A 97 2.01 1.10 -14.42
CA ASN A 97 1.73 2.36 -15.12
C ASN A 97 2.40 3.53 -14.40
N THR A 98 3.44 4.10 -15.04
CA THR A 98 4.16 5.28 -14.56
C THR A 98 4.28 6.33 -15.66
N SER A 99 4.38 7.60 -15.27
CA SER A 99 4.58 8.74 -16.18
C SER A 99 5.43 9.82 -15.52
N TYR A 100 5.86 10.80 -16.32
CA TYR A 100 6.61 11.97 -15.85
C TYR A 100 5.94 13.24 -16.35
N ASP A 101 5.64 14.17 -15.44
CA ASP A 101 5.19 15.52 -15.79
C ASP A 101 6.41 16.43 -15.88
N THR A 102 6.81 16.78 -17.11
CA THR A 102 7.95 17.65 -17.39
C THR A 102 7.77 19.07 -16.90
N LYS A 103 6.54 19.60 -16.87
CA LYS A 103 6.29 20.97 -16.40
C LYS A 103 6.44 21.08 -14.89
N LYS A 104 6.04 20.03 -14.16
CA LYS A 104 6.10 19.97 -12.69
C LYS A 104 7.33 19.23 -12.17
N GLN A 105 8.18 18.72 -13.06
CA GLN A 105 9.30 17.83 -12.75
C GLN A 105 8.89 16.72 -11.78
N LEU A 106 7.76 16.07 -12.08
CA LEU A 106 7.07 15.20 -11.14
C LEU A 106 6.89 13.79 -11.70
N CYS A 107 7.46 12.82 -10.97
CA CYS A 107 7.24 11.39 -11.17
C CYS A 107 5.81 11.01 -10.78
N ARG A 108 5.13 10.21 -11.62
CA ARG A 108 3.72 9.80 -11.42
C ARG A 108 3.50 8.29 -11.56
N THR A 109 2.63 7.75 -10.72
CA THR A 109 2.12 6.37 -10.73
C THR A 109 0.67 6.31 -10.22
N GLN A 110 0.02 5.15 -10.25
CA GLN A 110 -1.31 5.01 -9.65
C GLN A 110 -1.25 5.13 -8.13
N TYR A 111 -2.14 5.93 -7.58
CA TYR A 111 -2.33 6.11 -6.13
C TYR A 111 -3.58 5.36 -5.70
N HIS A 112 -3.55 4.66 -4.56
CA HIS A 112 -4.73 4.08 -3.93
C HIS A 112 -4.81 4.52 -2.45
N PRO A 113 -5.96 4.99 -1.93
CA PRO A 113 -6.05 5.53 -0.57
C PRO A 113 -5.87 4.49 0.54
N GLY A 114 -5.94 3.21 0.20
CA GLY A 114 -5.72 2.08 1.09
C GLY A 114 -4.27 1.57 1.21
N PHE A 115 -3.34 2.05 0.38
CA PHE A 115 -1.96 1.53 0.36
C PHE A 115 -0.89 2.63 0.44
N LEU A 116 0.24 2.28 1.07
CA LEU A 116 1.53 2.92 0.88
C LEU A 116 2.16 2.39 -0.41
N CYS A 117 2.98 3.19 -1.10
CA CYS A 117 3.61 2.81 -2.36
C CYS A 117 5.13 2.87 -2.22
N PHE A 118 5.83 1.81 -2.64
CA PHE A 118 7.28 1.68 -2.64
C PHE A 118 7.77 1.55 -4.08
N SER A 119 8.92 2.17 -4.36
CA SER A 119 9.53 2.22 -5.69
C SER A 119 11.02 1.86 -5.58
N PRO A 120 11.57 1.09 -6.52
CA PRO A 120 13.01 0.78 -6.53
C PRO A 120 13.87 1.98 -6.96
N VAL A 121 13.27 2.99 -7.60
CA VAL A 121 13.93 4.20 -8.05
C VAL A 121 13.30 5.44 -7.43
N ASP A 122 14.15 6.42 -7.09
CA ASP A 122 13.75 7.67 -6.45
C ASP A 122 13.15 8.69 -7.43
N SER A 123 13.55 8.60 -8.71
CA SER A 123 13.07 9.49 -9.77
C SER A 123 13.15 8.83 -11.15
N TRP A 124 12.30 9.27 -12.07
CA TRP A 124 12.27 8.80 -13.46
C TRP A 124 11.71 9.87 -14.40
N HIS A 125 12.23 9.93 -15.62
CA HIS A 125 11.78 10.89 -16.63
C HIS A 125 11.51 10.27 -18.01
N ASN A 126 11.97 9.04 -18.26
CA ASN A 126 11.81 8.33 -19.54
C ASN A 126 11.63 6.82 -19.33
N ASN A 127 11.53 6.05 -20.42
CA ASN A 127 11.31 4.60 -20.35
C ASN A 127 12.52 3.83 -19.79
N ASP A 128 13.72 4.42 -19.83
CA ASP A 128 14.97 3.80 -19.37
C ASP A 128 15.18 3.96 -17.86
N THR A 129 14.55 4.97 -17.27
CA THR A 129 14.65 5.29 -15.83
C THR A 129 13.42 4.88 -15.03
N ARG A 130 12.27 4.64 -15.67
CA ARG A 130 11.03 4.24 -14.98
C ARG A 130 11.18 2.89 -14.27
N PRO A 131 10.61 2.73 -13.06
CA PRO A 131 10.56 1.43 -12.41
C PRO A 131 9.77 0.44 -13.26
N ARG A 132 10.20 -0.83 -13.29
CA ARG A 132 9.42 -1.94 -13.87
C ARG A 132 8.71 -2.77 -12.82
N VAL A 133 8.94 -2.48 -11.55
CA VAL A 133 8.22 -3.06 -10.42
C VAL A 133 7.77 -1.98 -9.43
N MET A 134 6.63 -2.19 -8.78
CA MET A 134 6.17 -1.38 -7.64
C MET A 134 5.51 -2.27 -6.59
N THR A 135 5.73 -1.95 -5.32
CA THR A 135 5.11 -2.68 -4.21
C THR A 135 4.22 -1.75 -3.42
N TYR A 136 3.00 -2.18 -3.13
CA TYR A 136 2.01 -1.44 -2.36
C TYR A 136 1.69 -2.20 -1.08
N VAL A 137 1.72 -1.54 0.08
CA VAL A 137 1.42 -2.19 1.36
C VAL A 137 0.26 -1.52 2.06
N LYS A 138 -0.69 -2.32 2.54
CA LYS A 138 -1.96 -1.88 3.09
C LYS A 138 -1.72 -1.02 4.33
N ILE A 139 -2.44 0.10 4.41
CA ILE A 139 -2.40 0.96 5.59
C ILE A 139 -3.22 0.30 6.70
N ASP A 140 -2.55 -0.45 7.57
CA ASP A 140 -3.16 -1.14 8.71
C ASP A 140 -2.24 -1.04 9.94
N SER A 141 -2.81 -0.88 11.12
CA SER A 141 -2.05 -0.86 12.38
C SER A 141 -1.28 -2.14 12.70
N LYS A 142 -1.65 -3.26 12.07
CA LYS A 142 -1.01 -4.57 12.24
C LYS A 142 0.01 -4.87 11.15
N ILE A 143 0.15 -3.99 10.17
CA ILE A 143 1.05 -4.16 9.03
C ILE A 143 2.10 -3.05 9.07
N GLN A 144 3.35 -3.43 9.31
CA GLN A 144 4.49 -2.55 9.24
C GLN A 144 5.34 -2.95 8.04
N ALA A 145 5.75 -1.94 7.27
CA ALA A 145 6.51 -2.14 6.06
C ALA A 145 7.68 -1.17 6.01
N GLU A 146 8.82 -1.67 5.56
CA GLU A 146 10.02 -0.91 5.29
C GLU A 146 10.64 -1.37 3.97
N GLN A 147 11.22 -0.43 3.23
CA GLN A 147 12.00 -0.77 2.07
C GLN A 147 13.40 -1.15 2.53
N VAL A 148 13.90 -2.28 2.02
CA VAL A 148 15.31 -2.63 2.13
C VAL A 148 15.92 -2.54 0.74
N THR A 149 17.21 -2.22 0.67
CA THR A 149 17.89 -2.02 -0.62
C THR A 149 19.23 -2.75 -0.61
N PRO A 150 19.24 -4.09 -0.73
CA PRO A 150 20.47 -4.86 -0.92
C PRO A 150 21.23 -4.37 -2.17
N ALA A 151 20.49 -4.06 -3.23
CA ALA A 151 21.00 -3.45 -4.45
C ALA A 151 19.98 -2.45 -5.03
N LYS A 152 20.46 -1.50 -5.82
CA LYS A 152 19.61 -0.55 -6.56
C LYS A 152 19.40 -1.06 -7.98
N HIS A 153 18.20 -1.55 -8.29
CA HIS A 153 17.86 -2.02 -9.63
C HIS A 153 16.39 -1.72 -9.96
N ARG A 154 16.11 -1.13 -11.13
CA ARG A 154 14.74 -0.70 -11.50
C ARG A 154 13.72 -1.83 -11.68
N ASP A 155 14.22 -3.05 -11.78
CA ASP A 155 13.44 -4.28 -11.99
C ASP A 155 13.32 -5.15 -10.73
N LEU A 156 13.97 -4.75 -9.62
CA LEU A 156 13.97 -5.48 -8.35
C LEU A 156 13.61 -4.54 -7.21
N LEU A 157 12.63 -4.92 -6.40
CA LEU A 157 12.23 -4.13 -5.23
C LEU A 157 12.02 -5.03 -4.01
N TRP A 158 12.80 -4.78 -2.97
CA TRP A 158 12.67 -5.46 -1.68
C TRP A 158 11.86 -4.61 -0.70
N VAL A 159 10.82 -5.20 -0.13
CA VAL A 159 10.04 -4.61 0.97
C VAL A 159 9.89 -5.65 2.05
N ARG A 160 10.30 -5.31 3.27
CA ARG A 160 10.08 -6.14 4.44
C ARG A 160 8.75 -5.79 5.08
N VAL A 161 7.88 -6.77 5.24
CA VAL A 161 6.54 -6.61 5.82
C VAL A 161 6.40 -7.57 6.99
N ASN A 162 6.24 -7.04 8.20
CA ASN A 162 6.12 -7.84 9.43
C ASN A 162 7.23 -8.92 9.58
N GLY A 163 8.47 -8.60 9.20
CA GLY A 163 9.60 -9.53 9.24
C GLY A 163 9.80 -10.36 7.98
N VAL A 164 8.77 -10.52 7.13
CA VAL A 164 8.88 -11.23 5.85
C VAL A 164 9.52 -10.32 4.80
N THR A 165 10.65 -10.74 4.22
CA THR A 165 11.30 -10.00 3.14
C THR A 165 10.71 -10.41 1.79
N ILE A 166 10.01 -9.49 1.13
CA ILE A 166 9.36 -9.74 -0.17
C ILE A 166 10.19 -9.06 -1.25
N LEU A 167 10.70 -9.83 -2.21
CA LEU A 167 11.33 -9.35 -3.43
C LEU A 167 10.32 -9.40 -4.59
N ASN A 168 9.99 -8.23 -5.14
CA ASN A 168 9.23 -8.10 -6.38
C ASN A 168 10.19 -8.05 -7.58
N VAL A 169 10.03 -9.00 -8.51
CA VAL A 169 10.91 -9.19 -9.67
C VAL A 169 10.17 -8.93 -10.98
N TYR A 170 10.84 -8.24 -11.90
CA TYR A 170 10.49 -8.28 -13.32
C TYR A 170 11.76 -8.63 -14.11
N ASN A 171 12.00 -9.92 -14.34
CA ASN A 171 13.14 -10.34 -15.13
C ASN A 171 12.85 -10.01 -16.59
N ARG A 172 13.62 -9.08 -17.16
CA ARG A 172 13.50 -8.73 -18.57
C ARG A 172 14.62 -9.46 -19.32
N PRO A 173 14.33 -10.32 -20.32
CA PRO A 173 15.34 -11.13 -20.99
C PRO A 173 16.52 -10.34 -21.57
N GLU A 174 16.31 -9.07 -21.96
CA GLU A 174 17.37 -8.22 -22.49
C GLU A 174 18.24 -7.53 -21.41
N VAL A 175 18.00 -7.80 -20.12
CA VAL A 175 18.68 -7.13 -18.98
C VAL A 175 19.32 -8.18 -18.08
N GLU A 176 20.54 -8.59 -18.45
CA GLU A 176 21.33 -9.61 -17.75
C GLU A 176 21.60 -9.25 -16.27
N SER A 177 21.79 -7.96 -15.97
CA SER A 177 22.10 -7.47 -14.62
C SER A 177 21.02 -7.78 -13.58
N THR A 178 19.79 -8.09 -14.01
CA THR A 178 18.72 -8.47 -13.08
C THR A 178 19.06 -9.76 -12.34
N LEU A 179 19.53 -10.78 -13.08
CA LEU A 179 19.88 -12.07 -12.51
C LEU A 179 21.23 -12.04 -11.81
N GLU A 180 22.18 -11.22 -12.27
CA GLU A 180 23.45 -11.00 -11.55
C GLU A 180 23.19 -10.48 -10.13
N VAL A 181 22.35 -9.46 -9.99
CA VAL A 181 21.97 -8.90 -8.68
C VAL A 181 21.20 -9.93 -7.83
N LEU A 182 20.37 -10.77 -8.46
CA LEU A 182 19.65 -11.83 -7.76
C LEU A 182 20.62 -12.90 -7.23
N GLU A 183 21.58 -13.33 -8.04
CA GLU A 183 22.56 -14.36 -7.73
C GLU A 183 23.55 -13.94 -6.63
N GLU A 184 23.91 -12.64 -6.58
CA GLU A 184 24.76 -12.06 -5.53
C GLU A 184 24.01 -11.77 -4.23
N TRP A 185 22.67 -11.76 -4.24
CA TRP A 185 21.89 -11.38 -3.08
C TRP A 185 21.93 -12.45 -1.98
N THR A 186 22.43 -12.07 -0.81
CA THR A 186 22.37 -12.92 0.39
C THR A 186 20.94 -13.02 0.92
N LEU A 187 20.36 -14.21 0.78
CA LEU A 187 18.96 -14.45 1.14
C LEU A 187 18.76 -14.42 2.67
N PRO A 188 17.76 -13.68 3.19
CA PRO A 188 17.37 -13.76 4.58
C PRO A 188 16.43 -14.95 4.85
N GLU A 189 16.31 -15.33 6.12
CA GLU A 189 15.18 -16.14 6.59
C GLU A 189 13.85 -15.40 6.34
N ASN A 190 12.76 -16.14 6.19
CA ASN A 190 11.42 -15.62 5.94
C ASN A 190 11.35 -14.73 4.70
N CYS A 191 11.65 -15.29 3.54
CA CYS A 191 11.71 -14.60 2.27
C CYS A 191 10.69 -15.12 1.26
N VAL A 192 10.09 -14.20 0.49
CA VAL A 192 9.28 -14.50 -0.69
C VAL A 192 9.89 -13.77 -1.88
N VAL A 193 10.16 -14.50 -2.96
CA VAL A 193 10.64 -13.97 -4.23
C VAL A 193 9.56 -14.20 -5.27
N ALA A 194 8.98 -13.13 -5.79
CA ALA A 194 7.80 -13.25 -6.63
C ALA A 194 7.73 -12.18 -7.71
N GLY A 195 7.21 -12.56 -8.86
CA GLY A 195 7.00 -11.64 -9.98
C GLY A 195 7.04 -12.33 -11.33
N ASP A 196 7.26 -11.54 -12.36
CA ASP A 196 7.34 -12.03 -13.74
C ASP A 196 8.79 -12.38 -14.05
N MET A 197 9.06 -13.68 -14.12
CA MET A 197 10.41 -14.23 -14.35
C MET A 197 10.78 -14.28 -15.83
N ASN A 198 9.83 -14.09 -16.75
CA ASN A 198 10.00 -14.27 -18.21
C ASN A 198 10.88 -15.46 -18.61
N ALA A 199 10.82 -16.56 -17.84
CA ALA A 199 11.71 -17.70 -17.98
C ALA A 199 10.91 -19.00 -17.96
N SER A 200 11.31 -19.95 -18.81
CA SER A 200 10.73 -21.29 -18.85
C SER A 200 11.68 -22.28 -18.20
N HIS A 201 11.16 -23.24 -17.45
CA HIS A 201 11.89 -24.38 -16.92
C HIS A 201 10.91 -25.53 -16.65
N ALA A 202 11.39 -26.77 -16.76
CA ALA A 202 10.56 -27.97 -16.64
C ALA A 202 9.95 -28.16 -15.24
N SER A 203 10.49 -27.50 -14.22
CA SER A 203 9.99 -27.59 -12.83
C SER A 203 8.70 -26.80 -12.59
N TRP A 204 8.40 -25.77 -13.39
CA TRP A 204 7.14 -25.02 -13.32
C TRP A 204 6.30 -25.13 -14.60
N GLN A 205 6.90 -25.53 -15.73
CA GLN A 205 6.19 -25.84 -16.96
C GLN A 205 6.86 -27.02 -17.69
N SER A 206 6.34 -28.23 -17.48
CA SER A 206 6.90 -29.51 -17.92
C SER A 206 6.93 -29.68 -19.45
N ASP A 207 6.02 -29.02 -20.17
CA ASP A 207 5.90 -29.11 -21.63
C ASP A 207 6.79 -28.13 -22.40
N ARG A 208 7.63 -27.36 -21.71
CA ARG A 208 8.58 -26.41 -22.34
C ARG A 208 10.03 -26.71 -21.97
N PRO A 209 10.97 -26.55 -22.93
CA PRO A 209 12.39 -26.59 -22.60
C PRO A 209 12.76 -25.40 -21.71
N ALA A 210 13.77 -25.63 -20.86
CA ALA A 210 14.32 -24.58 -20.04
C ALA A 210 14.98 -23.49 -20.89
N SER A 211 14.72 -22.22 -20.57
CA SER A 211 15.51 -21.09 -21.07
C SER A 211 16.82 -20.97 -20.26
N GLN A 212 17.77 -20.19 -20.76
CA GLN A 212 19.01 -19.89 -20.03
C GLN A 212 18.70 -19.27 -18.65
N ASP A 213 17.85 -18.23 -18.63
CA ASP A 213 17.36 -17.61 -17.39
C ASP A 213 16.62 -18.60 -16.50
N GLY A 214 15.84 -19.53 -17.09
CA GLY A 214 15.12 -20.56 -16.34
C GLY A 214 16.05 -21.49 -15.60
N ASN A 215 17.13 -21.95 -16.24
CA ASN A 215 18.16 -22.75 -15.59
C ASN A 215 18.85 -21.97 -14.46
N ARG A 216 19.23 -20.71 -14.72
CA ARG A 216 19.88 -19.85 -13.71
C ARG A 216 19.01 -19.63 -12.48
N ILE A 217 17.74 -19.29 -12.70
CA ILE A 217 16.76 -19.09 -11.62
C ILE A 217 16.58 -20.40 -10.85
N TYR A 218 16.40 -21.52 -11.54
CA TYR A 218 16.23 -22.83 -10.89
C TYR A 218 17.44 -23.23 -10.04
N GLU A 219 18.65 -23.17 -10.59
CA GLU A 219 19.89 -23.45 -9.85
C GLU A 219 20.06 -22.53 -8.65
N TRP A 220 19.69 -21.25 -8.80
CA TRP A 220 19.73 -20.29 -7.70
C TRP A 220 18.71 -20.61 -6.62
N THR A 221 17.48 -21.02 -6.97
CA THR A 221 16.48 -21.44 -5.98
C THR A 221 16.89 -22.69 -5.24
N GLU A 222 17.44 -23.70 -5.93
CA GLU A 222 17.93 -24.95 -5.32
C GLU A 222 19.07 -24.67 -4.34
N ARG A 223 20.01 -23.78 -4.71
CA ARG A 223 21.15 -23.41 -3.84
C ARG A 223 20.71 -22.74 -2.53
N HIS A 224 19.54 -22.11 -2.51
CA HIS A 224 19.02 -21.36 -1.37
C HIS A 224 17.81 -22.02 -0.69
N ASP A 225 17.53 -23.29 -1.01
CA ASP A 225 16.37 -24.05 -0.49
C ASP A 225 15.03 -23.29 -0.65
N LEU A 226 14.87 -22.57 -1.77
CA LEU A 226 13.64 -21.87 -2.09
C LEU A 226 12.67 -22.80 -2.82
N GLN A 227 11.51 -23.03 -2.22
CA GLN A 227 10.46 -23.87 -2.81
C GLN A 227 9.62 -23.06 -3.79
N LEU A 228 9.31 -23.65 -4.95
CA LEU A 228 8.28 -23.13 -5.85
C LEU A 228 6.91 -23.23 -5.16
N LEU A 229 6.21 -22.10 -5.06
CA LEU A 229 4.91 -22.01 -4.41
C LEU A 229 3.73 -22.23 -5.37
N ASN A 230 3.95 -21.98 -6.65
CA ASN A 230 2.94 -22.20 -7.68
C ASN A 230 2.68 -23.70 -7.86
N GLU A 231 1.46 -24.03 -8.26
CA GLU A 231 1.18 -25.35 -8.84
C GLU A 231 1.90 -25.46 -10.20
N PRO A 232 2.77 -26.47 -10.41
CA PRO A 232 3.40 -26.68 -11.71
C PRO A 232 2.38 -26.87 -12.83
N ASP A 233 2.72 -26.43 -14.05
CA ASP A 233 1.87 -26.49 -15.24
C ASP A 233 0.58 -25.66 -15.19
N GLU A 234 0.31 -24.95 -14.09
CA GLU A 234 -0.78 -23.98 -14.03
C GLU A 234 -0.37 -22.69 -14.76
N ALA A 235 -1.08 -22.35 -15.83
CA ALA A 235 -0.74 -21.20 -16.66
C ALA A 235 -0.99 -19.88 -15.92
N THR A 236 0.01 -19.00 -15.91
CA THR A 236 -0.06 -17.67 -15.28
C THR A 236 -0.34 -16.55 -16.28
N THR A 237 -0.27 -16.88 -17.57
CA THR A 237 -0.63 -15.98 -18.67
C THR A 237 -1.73 -16.59 -19.53
N MET A 238 -2.55 -15.73 -20.12
CA MET A 238 -3.61 -16.15 -21.03
C MET A 238 -3.03 -16.65 -22.35
N ALA A 239 -3.53 -17.80 -22.78
CA ALA A 239 -3.28 -18.38 -24.10
C ALA A 239 -3.56 -17.37 -25.22
N LYS A 240 -2.55 -17.06 -26.06
CA LYS A 240 -2.78 -16.37 -27.34
C LYS A 240 -3.40 -17.36 -28.33
N ARG A 241 -4.06 -16.85 -29.38
CA ARG A 241 -4.72 -17.68 -30.40
C ARG A 241 -3.75 -18.77 -30.91
N TYR A 242 -4.16 -20.03 -30.78
CA TYR A 242 -3.39 -21.24 -31.17
C TYR A 242 -2.11 -21.51 -30.36
N THR A 243 -1.94 -20.89 -29.19
CA THR A 243 -0.81 -21.16 -28.27
C THR A 243 -1.36 -21.48 -26.89
N ARG A 244 -0.62 -22.26 -26.10
CA ARG A 244 -0.94 -22.45 -24.68
C ARG A 244 -0.51 -21.21 -23.87
N GLY A 245 -1.11 -21.06 -22.68
CA GLY A 245 -0.61 -20.12 -21.69
C GLY A 245 0.79 -20.52 -21.22
N ASN A 246 1.53 -19.55 -20.71
CA ASN A 246 2.84 -19.78 -20.09
C ASN A 246 2.75 -19.61 -18.58
N THR A 247 3.61 -20.31 -17.86
CA THR A 247 3.82 -20.21 -16.41
C THR A 247 5.12 -19.46 -16.18
N ILE A 248 5.05 -18.13 -16.15
CA ILE A 248 6.22 -17.24 -16.03
C ILE A 248 6.11 -16.26 -14.87
N ASP A 249 4.91 -16.09 -14.31
CA ASP A 249 4.69 -15.33 -13.10
C ASP A 249 4.84 -16.29 -11.92
N LEU A 250 5.98 -16.27 -11.25
CA LEU A 250 6.35 -17.29 -10.27
C LEU A 250 6.50 -16.68 -8.88
N ALA A 251 6.31 -17.52 -7.87
CA ALA A 251 6.58 -17.23 -6.47
C ALA A 251 7.42 -18.37 -5.86
N PHE A 252 8.47 -17.99 -5.14
CA PHE A 252 9.36 -18.90 -4.42
C PHE A 252 9.51 -18.44 -2.98
N SER A 253 9.67 -19.38 -2.04
CA SER A 253 9.86 -19.03 -0.62
C SER A 253 10.60 -20.11 0.17
N ASN A 254 11.28 -19.69 1.23
CA ASN A 254 11.81 -20.56 2.29
C ASN A 254 10.88 -20.60 3.52
N ILE A 255 9.66 -20.09 3.43
CA ILE A 255 8.68 -20.10 4.50
C ILE A 255 7.83 -21.37 4.40
N PRO A 256 7.79 -22.22 5.45
CA PRO A 256 6.92 -23.39 5.46
C PRO A 256 5.45 -23.03 5.27
N GLU A 257 4.71 -23.88 4.55
CA GLU A 257 3.27 -23.74 4.30
C GLU A 257 2.86 -22.49 3.50
N ALA A 258 3.82 -21.70 2.99
CA ALA A 258 3.52 -20.68 2.00
C ALA A 258 2.98 -21.33 0.73
N ILE A 259 1.97 -20.71 0.11
CA ILE A 259 1.34 -21.22 -1.12
C ILE A 259 1.06 -20.07 -2.08
N ALA A 260 1.04 -20.38 -3.38
CA ALA A 260 0.61 -19.46 -4.42
C ALA A 260 -0.48 -20.09 -5.29
N THR A 261 -1.56 -19.36 -5.54
CA THR A 261 -2.71 -19.82 -6.33
C THR A 261 -3.05 -18.83 -7.44
N VAL A 262 -3.49 -19.33 -8.59
CA VAL A 262 -3.97 -18.48 -9.67
C VAL A 262 -5.39 -17.98 -9.36
N GLU A 263 -5.51 -16.68 -9.12
CA GLU A 263 -6.75 -16.02 -8.73
C GLU A 263 -7.51 -15.51 -9.96
N ILE A 264 -8.08 -16.45 -10.73
CA ILE A 264 -8.81 -16.18 -11.98
C ILE A 264 -9.90 -15.12 -11.78
N HIS A 265 -10.52 -15.11 -10.61
CA HIS A 265 -11.61 -14.20 -10.25
C HIS A 265 -11.16 -12.75 -10.03
N LEU A 266 -9.86 -12.49 -9.87
CA LEU A 266 -9.25 -11.18 -9.62
C LEU A 266 -8.60 -10.61 -10.88
N THR A 267 -9.24 -10.83 -12.02
CA THR A 267 -8.82 -10.30 -13.31
C THR A 267 -8.68 -8.77 -13.28
N THR A 268 -7.43 -8.29 -13.41
CA THR A 268 -7.12 -6.86 -13.52
C THR A 268 -7.47 -6.27 -14.89
N GLY A 269 -7.79 -7.11 -15.87
CA GLY A 269 -7.90 -6.74 -17.27
C GLY A 269 -6.58 -6.88 -18.04
N SER A 270 -5.47 -7.27 -17.40
CA SER A 270 -4.22 -7.70 -18.09
C SER A 270 -4.42 -9.06 -18.78
N LEU A 271 -3.45 -9.44 -19.64
CA LEU A 271 -3.32 -10.79 -20.16
C LEU A 271 -2.60 -11.76 -19.19
N HIS A 272 -2.05 -11.24 -18.10
CA HIS A 272 -1.57 -12.04 -16.98
C HIS A 272 -2.72 -12.35 -16.02
N TYR A 273 -2.67 -13.52 -15.40
CA TYR A 273 -3.51 -13.84 -14.25
C TYR A 273 -2.92 -13.21 -12.99
N THR A 274 -3.80 -12.95 -12.04
CA THR A 274 -3.39 -12.55 -10.70
C THR A 274 -2.96 -13.80 -9.94
N ILE A 275 -1.88 -13.70 -9.17
CA ILE A 275 -1.45 -14.77 -8.26
C ILE A 275 -1.66 -14.28 -6.83
N GLY A 276 -2.40 -15.07 -6.06
CA GLY A 276 -2.58 -14.88 -4.62
C GLY A 276 -1.55 -15.71 -3.88
N ILE A 277 -0.68 -15.07 -3.09
CA ILE A 277 0.30 -15.76 -2.25
C ILE A 277 -0.12 -15.59 -0.79
N GLU A 278 -0.20 -16.70 -0.06
CA GLU A 278 -0.54 -16.70 1.36
C GLU A 278 0.64 -17.18 2.18
N ILE A 279 1.05 -16.34 3.15
CA ILE A 279 2.11 -16.65 4.11
C ILE A 279 1.45 -16.81 5.48
N PRO A 280 1.25 -18.06 5.96
CA PRO A 280 0.53 -18.31 7.19
C PRO A 280 1.38 -18.02 8.44
N ASN A 281 0.71 -18.03 9.59
CA ASN A 281 1.33 -18.12 10.92
C ASN A 281 2.37 -17.04 11.26
N GLN A 282 2.28 -15.85 10.69
CA GLN A 282 3.24 -14.79 10.95
C GLN A 282 3.02 -14.18 12.33
N GLU A 283 4.13 -13.89 13.02
CA GLU A 283 4.08 -13.24 14.31
C GLU A 283 3.36 -11.90 14.18
N PRO A 284 2.33 -11.64 15.01
CA PRO A 284 1.63 -10.39 14.98
C PRO A 284 2.58 -9.29 15.44
N VAL A 285 2.77 -8.29 14.58
CA VAL A 285 3.55 -7.12 14.95
C VAL A 285 2.92 -6.45 16.17
N GLN A 286 3.77 -6.02 17.12
CA GLN A 286 3.30 -5.25 18.26
C GLN A 286 2.57 -4.00 17.75
N VAL A 287 1.29 -3.91 18.08
CA VAL A 287 0.45 -2.78 17.69
C VAL A 287 1.08 -1.51 18.26
N THR A 288 1.63 -0.67 17.38
CA THR A 288 2.15 0.63 17.77
C THR A 288 0.95 1.42 18.29
N ARG A 289 0.96 1.76 19.58
CA ARG A 289 -0.11 2.60 20.16
C ARG A 289 -0.14 3.91 19.37
N GLY A 290 -1.32 4.25 18.84
CA GLY A 290 -1.50 5.48 18.08
C GLY A 290 -1.13 6.71 18.91
N LYS A 291 -0.87 7.83 18.23
CA LYS A 291 -0.56 9.10 18.91
C LYS A 291 -1.74 9.50 19.80
N VAL A 292 -1.47 9.82 21.05
CA VAL A 292 -2.48 10.38 21.94
C VAL A 292 -2.77 11.81 21.51
N ARG A 293 -4.06 12.17 21.46
CA ARG A 293 -4.53 13.51 21.11
C ARG A 293 -5.43 14.04 22.22
N VAL A 294 -5.20 15.31 22.54
CA VAL A 294 -6.01 16.15 23.41
C VAL A 294 -6.43 17.33 22.54
N THR A 295 -7.69 17.34 22.09
CA THR A 295 -8.16 18.21 21.00
C THR A 295 -9.52 18.83 21.27
N THR A 296 -10.41 18.15 21.98
CA THR A 296 -11.70 18.75 22.35
C THR A 296 -11.51 19.73 23.51
N PRO A 297 -12.38 20.75 23.65
CA PRO A 297 -12.32 21.66 24.80
C PRO A 297 -12.30 20.92 26.14
N ASP A 298 -13.17 19.92 26.31
CA ASP A 298 -13.25 19.11 27.54
C ASP A 298 -11.97 18.29 27.79
N GLU A 299 -11.37 17.71 26.75
CA GLU A 299 -10.09 16.98 26.83
C GLU A 299 -8.98 17.93 27.30
N ILE A 300 -8.93 19.15 26.74
CA ILE A 300 -7.93 20.17 27.05
C ILE A 300 -8.10 20.66 28.50
N GLU A 301 -9.33 20.90 28.94
CA GLU A 301 -9.61 21.33 30.31
C GLU A 301 -9.23 20.23 31.32
N ALA A 302 -9.62 18.98 31.05
CA ALA A 302 -9.27 17.85 31.89
C ALA A 302 -7.76 17.60 31.96
N PHE A 303 -7.07 17.78 30.84
CA PHE A 303 -5.61 17.70 30.76
C PHE A 303 -4.95 18.78 31.62
N GLY A 304 -5.37 20.05 31.48
CA GLY A 304 -4.86 21.16 32.28
C GLY A 304 -5.03 20.91 33.78
N ARG A 305 -6.18 20.36 34.20
CA ARG A 305 -6.45 19.99 35.59
C ARG A 305 -5.52 18.89 36.10
N HIS A 306 -5.28 17.85 35.30
CA HIS A 306 -4.37 16.77 35.66
C HIS A 306 -2.92 17.25 35.79
N VAL A 307 -2.45 18.03 34.82
CA VAL A 307 -1.10 18.62 34.85
C VAL A 307 -0.96 19.54 36.06
N GLY A 308 -1.91 20.45 36.29
CA GLY A 308 -1.87 21.38 37.41
C GLY A 308 -1.89 20.71 38.78
N LYS A 309 -2.48 19.51 38.91
CA LYS A 309 -2.40 18.71 40.14
C LYS A 309 -1.04 18.02 40.28
N ALA A 310 -0.52 17.45 39.20
CA ALA A 310 0.70 16.65 39.21
C ALA A 310 1.99 17.50 39.29
N VAL A 311 2.00 18.70 38.71
CA VAL A 311 3.16 19.61 38.76
C VAL A 311 3.49 20.04 40.20
N LYS A 312 2.52 20.02 41.12
CA LYS A 312 2.73 20.32 42.54
C LYS A 312 3.66 19.34 43.26
N SER A 313 3.94 18.17 42.68
CA SER A 313 4.90 17.22 43.24
C SER A 313 6.32 17.39 42.71
N LEU A 314 6.56 18.37 41.83
CA LEU A 314 7.92 18.65 41.34
C LEU A 314 8.76 19.36 42.42
N PRO A 315 10.08 19.11 42.46
CA PRO A 315 10.99 19.82 43.36
C PRO A 315 10.94 21.33 43.12
N SER A 316 11.02 22.12 44.19
CA SER A 316 11.03 23.59 44.12
C SER A 316 12.43 24.18 44.17
N ASP A 317 13.38 23.45 44.78
CA ASP A 317 14.78 23.84 44.94
C ASP A 317 15.63 22.97 44.02
N ILE A 318 16.46 23.61 43.19
CA ILE A 318 17.22 22.99 42.10
C ILE A 318 18.59 23.65 42.06
N ASP A 319 19.62 22.93 42.46
CA ASP A 319 20.96 23.51 42.68
C ASP A 319 22.04 22.83 41.82
N SER A 320 21.65 21.87 40.97
CA SER A 320 22.57 21.16 40.08
C SER A 320 21.97 20.85 38.70
N GLU A 321 22.85 20.67 37.72
CA GLU A 321 22.49 20.24 36.36
C GLU A 321 21.73 18.90 36.36
N SER A 322 22.13 17.96 37.23
CA SER A 322 21.47 16.67 37.38
C SER A 322 20.03 16.80 37.86
N GLU A 323 19.73 17.77 38.74
CA GLU A 323 18.39 18.00 39.25
C GLU A 323 17.50 18.68 38.21
N ILE A 324 18.06 19.59 37.39
CA ILE A 324 17.37 20.18 36.24
C ILE A 324 16.92 19.08 35.27
N GLU A 325 17.82 18.16 34.89
CA GLU A 325 17.48 17.07 33.97
C GLU A 325 16.47 16.09 34.56
N ASN A 326 16.58 15.79 35.85
CA ASN A 326 15.62 14.95 36.54
C ASN A 326 14.23 15.59 36.59
N MET A 327 14.16 16.91 36.85
CA MET A 327 12.90 17.65 36.82
C MET A 327 12.30 17.69 35.41
N ALA A 328 13.12 17.92 34.37
CA ALA A 328 12.67 17.91 32.98
C ALA A 328 12.04 16.56 32.61
N ARG A 329 12.66 15.45 33.04
CA ARG A 329 12.13 14.09 32.87
C ARG A 329 10.79 13.90 33.58
N GLN A 330 10.68 14.32 34.85
CA GLN A 330 9.43 14.23 35.61
C GLN A 330 8.31 15.06 34.99
N LEU A 331 8.61 16.28 34.53
CA LEU A 331 7.64 17.11 33.82
C LEU A 331 7.17 16.44 32.53
N GLN A 332 8.08 15.84 31.77
CA GLN A 332 7.75 15.10 30.56
C GLN A 332 6.83 13.91 30.87
N GLU A 333 7.08 13.16 31.94
CA GLU A 333 6.23 12.06 32.39
C GLU A 333 4.84 12.54 32.81
N ILE A 334 4.75 13.63 33.57
CA ILE A 334 3.47 14.25 33.96
C ILE A 334 2.65 14.61 32.73
N LEU A 335 3.26 15.27 31.74
CA LEU A 335 2.59 15.65 30.50
C LEU A 335 2.12 14.42 29.72
N GLN A 336 2.96 13.39 29.58
CA GLN A 336 2.60 12.17 28.86
C GLN A 336 1.48 11.38 29.54
N ASN A 337 1.56 11.22 30.86
CA ASN A 337 0.56 10.49 31.64
C ASN A 337 -0.78 11.23 31.67
N SER A 338 -0.75 12.55 31.84
CA SER A 338 -1.95 13.39 31.77
C SER A 338 -2.59 13.31 30.40
N ALA A 339 -1.79 13.36 29.32
CA ALA A 339 -2.30 13.21 27.97
C ALA A 339 -2.94 11.83 27.75
N ARG A 340 -2.32 10.75 28.25
CA ARG A 340 -2.86 9.38 28.15
C ARG A 340 -4.13 9.17 28.95
N ALA A 341 -4.27 9.84 30.10
CA ALA A 341 -5.44 9.74 30.97
C ALA A 341 -6.65 10.50 30.42
N CYS A 342 -6.42 11.67 29.85
CA CYS A 342 -7.50 12.56 29.40
C CYS A 342 -7.77 12.51 27.89
N GLY A 343 -6.74 12.18 27.11
CA GLY A 343 -6.80 12.18 25.66
C GLY A 343 -7.24 10.85 25.07
N ARG A 344 -7.58 10.90 23.78
CA ARG A 344 -7.91 9.72 22.98
C ARG A 344 -6.73 9.29 22.13
N VAL A 345 -6.59 7.99 21.93
CA VAL A 345 -5.64 7.45 20.95
C VAL A 345 -6.19 7.76 19.56
N SER A 346 -5.45 8.53 18.75
CA SER A 346 -5.83 8.71 17.36
C SER A 346 -5.72 7.37 16.64
N GLY A 347 -6.84 6.84 16.18
CA GLY A 347 -6.83 5.82 15.14
C GLY A 347 -6.06 6.38 13.97
N GLY A 348 -4.99 5.69 13.56
CA GLY A 348 -4.19 6.10 12.41
C GLY A 348 -5.05 6.26 11.16
N ARG A 349 -4.42 6.66 10.05
CA ARG A 349 -5.14 6.71 8.77
C ARG A 349 -5.71 5.32 8.47
N ARG A 350 -7.02 5.22 8.27
CA ARG A 350 -7.65 3.96 7.87
C ARG A 350 -7.52 3.77 6.37
N ALA A 351 -7.17 2.56 5.94
CA ALA A 351 -7.23 2.20 4.53
C ALA A 351 -8.66 2.35 3.99
N GLN A 352 -8.78 2.89 2.78
CA GLN A 352 -10.06 3.15 2.12
C GLN A 352 -10.01 2.63 0.68
N SER A 353 -11.19 2.31 0.15
CA SER A 353 -11.42 2.02 -1.27
C SER A 353 -11.22 3.28 -2.12
N TYR A 354 -11.05 3.13 -3.43
CA TYR A 354 -11.26 4.25 -4.35
C TYR A 354 -12.65 4.85 -4.16
N PRO A 355 -12.74 6.18 -4.06
CA PRO A 355 -14.04 6.85 -3.96
C PRO A 355 -14.83 6.82 -5.28
N TRP A 356 -14.16 6.57 -6.41
CA TRP A 356 -14.77 6.50 -7.74
C TRP A 356 -15.15 5.06 -8.15
N TRP A 357 -14.80 4.04 -7.36
CA TRP A 357 -15.19 2.66 -7.64
C TRP A 357 -16.65 2.42 -7.21
N ASN A 358 -17.56 2.49 -8.19
CA ASN A 358 -19.00 2.37 -7.98
C ASN A 358 -19.56 1.02 -8.49
N GLN A 359 -20.88 0.87 -8.46
CA GLN A 359 -21.53 -0.36 -8.92
C GLN A 359 -21.25 -0.67 -10.40
N GLU A 360 -21.16 0.34 -11.27
CA GLU A 360 -20.84 0.12 -12.68
C GLU A 360 -19.47 -0.53 -12.88
N CYS A 361 -18.47 -0.14 -12.07
CA CYS A 361 -17.15 -0.78 -12.10
C CYS A 361 -17.24 -2.25 -11.69
N LYS A 362 -18.03 -2.57 -10.66
CA LYS A 362 -18.26 -3.95 -10.19
C LYS A 362 -18.95 -4.78 -11.25
N ASP A 363 -20.04 -4.27 -11.83
CA ASP A 363 -20.79 -4.96 -12.87
C ASP A 363 -19.92 -5.23 -14.11
N ALA A 364 -19.07 -4.27 -14.49
CA ALA A 364 -18.13 -4.44 -15.60
C ALA A 364 -17.02 -5.46 -15.30
N HIS A 365 -16.55 -5.51 -14.05
CA HIS A 365 -15.60 -6.52 -13.61
C HIS A 365 -16.23 -7.91 -13.59
N ASP A 366 -17.46 -8.04 -13.07
CA ASP A 366 -18.21 -9.30 -13.05
C ASP A 366 -18.50 -9.80 -14.47
N ASP A 367 -18.88 -8.91 -15.39
CA ASP A 367 -19.06 -9.21 -16.82
C ASP A 367 -17.77 -9.76 -17.44
N LEU A 368 -16.63 -9.13 -17.18
CA LEU A 368 -15.32 -9.63 -17.62
C LEU A 368 -15.00 -11.00 -17.02
N ARG A 369 -15.20 -11.17 -15.70
CA ARG A 369 -14.94 -12.44 -15.00
C ARG A 369 -15.80 -13.58 -15.55
N ILE A 370 -17.10 -13.33 -15.74
CA ILE A 370 -18.04 -14.30 -16.29
C ILE A 370 -17.67 -14.65 -17.73
N THR A 371 -17.35 -13.64 -18.56
CA THR A 371 -16.93 -13.85 -19.95
C THR A 371 -15.68 -14.71 -20.02
N ARG A 372 -14.66 -14.45 -19.19
CA ARG A 372 -13.46 -15.30 -19.11
C ARG A 372 -13.77 -16.74 -18.71
N ARG A 373 -14.74 -16.94 -17.81
CA ARG A 373 -15.12 -18.29 -17.38
C ARG A 373 -15.84 -19.10 -18.47
N ILE A 374 -16.65 -18.44 -19.30
CA ILE A 374 -17.50 -19.11 -20.29
C ILE A 374 -16.75 -19.42 -21.58
N TYR A 375 -15.86 -18.53 -22.02
CA TYR A 375 -15.18 -18.68 -23.30
C TYR A 375 -13.83 -19.39 -23.12
N GLU A 376 -13.61 -20.49 -23.84
CA GLU A 376 -12.34 -21.24 -23.82
C GLU A 376 -11.16 -20.38 -24.29
N ASN A 377 -11.36 -19.59 -25.34
CA ASN A 377 -10.34 -18.70 -25.87
C ASN A 377 -10.27 -17.38 -25.08
N GLN A 378 -9.37 -17.33 -24.10
CA GLN A 378 -9.13 -16.16 -23.23
C GLN A 378 -8.60 -14.92 -23.99
N THR A 379 -8.09 -15.09 -25.21
CA THR A 379 -7.69 -13.97 -26.09
C THR A 379 -8.67 -13.75 -27.24
N GLY A 380 -9.82 -14.44 -27.24
CA GLY A 380 -10.87 -14.33 -28.24
C GLY A 380 -11.61 -12.98 -28.21
N GLN A 381 -12.33 -12.69 -29.29
CA GLN A 381 -13.00 -11.40 -29.51
C GLN A 381 -13.91 -10.99 -28.34
N GLU A 382 -14.64 -11.95 -27.77
CA GLU A 382 -15.61 -11.71 -26.69
C GLU A 382 -14.93 -11.30 -25.38
N VAL A 383 -13.86 -12.00 -24.99
CA VAL A 383 -13.05 -11.64 -23.82
C VAL A 383 -12.37 -10.28 -24.05
N GLN A 384 -11.85 -10.02 -25.25
CA GLN A 384 -11.24 -8.72 -25.58
C GLN A 384 -12.25 -7.57 -25.51
N ARG A 385 -13.48 -7.77 -25.99
CA ARG A 385 -14.56 -6.77 -25.88
C ARG A 385 -14.90 -6.49 -24.41
N ALA A 386 -15.02 -7.52 -23.58
CA ALA A 386 -15.28 -7.36 -22.15
C ALA A 386 -14.12 -6.64 -21.43
N ARG A 387 -12.86 -6.96 -21.76
CA ARG A 387 -11.66 -6.26 -21.24
C ARG A 387 -11.69 -4.77 -21.58
N VAL A 388 -11.90 -4.43 -22.86
CA VAL A 388 -11.96 -3.04 -23.33
C VAL A 388 -13.12 -2.30 -22.67
N ARG A 389 -14.28 -2.96 -22.52
CA ARG A 389 -15.45 -2.40 -21.83
C ARG A 389 -15.13 -2.09 -20.37
N PHE A 390 -14.51 -3.02 -19.66
CA PHE A 390 -14.08 -2.84 -18.28
C PHE A 390 -13.14 -1.63 -18.13
N CYS A 391 -12.05 -1.57 -18.90
CA CYS A 391 -11.12 -0.44 -18.85
C CYS A 391 -11.81 0.89 -19.20
N ARG A 392 -12.71 0.91 -20.20
CA ARG A 392 -13.48 2.10 -20.56
C ARG A 392 -14.36 2.58 -19.41
N ILE A 393 -15.00 1.66 -18.68
CA ILE A 393 -15.84 1.98 -17.53
C ILE A 393 -14.98 2.55 -16.40
N LEU A 394 -13.85 1.92 -16.05
CA LEU A 394 -12.93 2.45 -15.04
C LEU A 394 -12.44 3.86 -15.35
N LYS A 395 -12.05 4.10 -16.60
CA LYS A 395 -11.62 5.42 -17.07
C LYS A 395 -12.74 6.45 -16.94
N ARG A 396 -13.95 6.10 -17.40
CA ARG A 396 -15.12 6.99 -17.38
C ARG A 396 -15.53 7.34 -15.94
N THR A 397 -15.69 6.34 -15.06
CA THR A 397 -16.15 6.55 -13.68
C THR A 397 -15.16 7.40 -12.90
N ARG A 398 -13.85 7.14 -13.05
CA ARG A 398 -12.79 7.97 -12.48
C ARG A 398 -12.83 9.41 -12.98
N GLN A 399 -12.96 9.63 -14.29
CA GLN A 399 -13.05 10.98 -14.85
C GLN A 399 -14.31 11.72 -14.40
N SER A 400 -15.47 11.06 -14.41
CA SER A 400 -16.73 11.65 -13.95
C SER A 400 -16.69 12.00 -12.48
N PHE A 401 -16.12 11.13 -11.63
CA PHE A 401 -15.93 11.43 -10.21
C PHE A 401 -15.13 12.71 -10.04
N TRP A 402 -13.97 12.86 -10.69
CA TRP A 402 -13.15 14.07 -10.56
C TRP A 402 -13.84 15.32 -11.12
N ARG A 403 -14.56 15.19 -12.24
CA ARG A 403 -15.33 16.30 -12.83
C ARG A 403 -16.43 16.79 -11.88
N ASN A 404 -17.24 15.87 -11.34
CA ASN A 404 -18.31 16.19 -10.41
C ASN A 404 -17.74 16.79 -9.12
N THR A 405 -16.68 16.18 -8.61
CA THR A 405 -15.96 16.66 -7.42
C THR A 405 -15.48 18.10 -7.57
N ILE A 406 -15.06 18.54 -8.76
CA ILE A 406 -14.69 19.94 -9.03
C ILE A 406 -15.93 20.83 -9.10
N ASN A 407 -16.97 20.38 -9.82
CA ASN A 407 -18.20 21.16 -10.03
C ASN A 407 -19.01 21.39 -8.75
N GLU A 408 -18.94 20.47 -7.79
CA GLU A 408 -19.68 20.52 -6.52
C GLU A 408 -19.02 21.45 -5.46
N VAL A 409 -17.83 21.98 -5.72
CA VAL A 409 -17.16 22.92 -4.79
C VAL A 409 -17.82 24.28 -4.86
N THR A 410 -18.66 24.59 -3.88
CA THR A 410 -19.35 25.88 -3.73
C THR A 410 -18.89 26.67 -2.50
N THR A 411 -18.11 26.05 -1.59
CA THR A 411 -17.68 26.67 -0.32
C THR A 411 -16.16 26.83 -0.25
N ALA A 412 -15.69 27.81 0.55
CA ALA A 412 -14.27 28.01 0.81
C ALA A 412 -13.61 26.75 1.41
N GLU A 413 -14.30 26.01 2.28
CA GLU A 413 -13.84 24.72 2.81
C GLU A 413 -13.65 23.67 1.70
N GLY A 414 -14.59 23.63 0.73
CA GLY A 414 -14.49 22.80 -0.46
C GLY A 414 -13.23 23.12 -1.29
N VAL A 415 -12.88 24.40 -1.42
CA VAL A 415 -11.64 24.84 -2.09
C VAL A 415 -10.40 24.35 -1.34
N TYR A 416 -10.39 24.40 0.00
CA TYR A 416 -9.29 23.84 0.79
C TYR A 416 -9.18 22.31 0.65
N LYS A 417 -10.30 21.59 0.55
CA LYS A 417 -10.30 20.15 0.24
C LYS A 417 -9.75 19.89 -1.17
N LEU A 418 -10.12 20.71 -2.15
CA LEU A 418 -9.67 20.59 -3.54
C LEU A 418 -8.17 20.88 -3.69
N THR A 419 -7.66 21.95 -3.08
CA THR A 419 -6.22 22.27 -3.08
C THR A 419 -5.38 21.17 -2.43
N ARG A 420 -5.89 20.52 -1.38
CA ARG A 420 -5.27 19.30 -0.80
C ARG A 420 -5.21 18.14 -1.80
N TRP A 421 -6.12 18.08 -2.78
CA TRP A 421 -6.16 17.06 -3.82
C TRP A 421 -5.31 17.39 -5.04
N MET A 422 -5.06 18.69 -5.29
CA MET A 422 -4.12 19.15 -6.31
C MET A 422 -2.66 18.86 -5.93
N LYS A 423 -2.35 18.67 -4.64
CA LYS A 423 -1.06 18.13 -4.20
C LYS A 423 -0.93 16.68 -4.66
N PRO A 424 0.22 16.26 -5.23
CA PRO A 424 0.45 14.87 -5.63
C PRO A 424 0.12 13.95 -4.45
N ARG A 425 -0.90 13.09 -4.63
CA ARG A 425 -1.31 12.13 -3.59
C ARG A 425 -0.40 10.91 -3.55
N GLN A 426 0.44 10.71 -4.57
CA GLN A 426 1.45 9.67 -4.59
C GLN A 426 2.38 9.87 -3.41
N ARG A 427 2.25 8.96 -2.45
CA ARG A 427 3.12 8.88 -1.28
C ARG A 427 4.06 7.72 -1.54
N LEU A 428 4.99 7.96 -2.45
CA LEU A 428 6.18 7.12 -2.53
C LEU A 428 6.82 7.17 -1.15
N GLN A 429 7.00 6.00 -0.55
CA GLN A 429 7.76 5.90 0.68
C GLN A 429 9.20 6.31 0.37
N PRO A 430 9.83 7.07 1.28
CA PRO A 430 11.22 7.46 1.09
C PRO A 430 12.09 6.20 1.09
N SER A 431 13.02 6.14 0.14
CA SER A 431 14.04 5.10 0.10
C SER A 431 14.89 5.10 1.38
N PRO A 432 15.63 4.01 1.63
CA PRO A 432 16.60 3.97 2.72
C PRO A 432 17.60 5.13 2.65
N ASN A 433 17.94 5.71 3.80
CA ASN A 433 18.91 6.79 3.87
C ASN A 433 20.33 6.22 3.73
N GLN A 434 21.15 6.82 2.86
CA GLN A 434 22.56 6.49 2.75
C GLN A 434 23.39 7.59 3.41
N VAL A 435 24.24 7.20 4.36
CA VAL A 435 25.23 8.09 4.99
C VAL A 435 26.59 7.41 4.91
N GLY A 436 27.47 7.91 4.06
CA GLY A 436 28.71 7.23 3.70
C GLY A 436 28.41 5.87 3.06
N VAL A 437 28.92 4.79 3.66
CA VAL A 437 28.74 3.40 3.19
C VAL A 437 27.52 2.73 3.86
N ALA A 438 27.02 3.28 4.96
CA ALA A 438 25.91 2.69 5.72
C ALA A 438 24.56 3.07 5.12
N THR A 439 23.65 2.10 5.08
CA THR A 439 22.26 2.27 4.63
C THR A 439 21.30 2.03 5.78
N TYR A 440 20.39 2.97 6.02
CA TYR A 440 19.43 2.96 7.11
C TYR A 440 17.99 2.82 6.57
N SER A 441 17.35 1.70 6.90
CA SER A 441 16.04 1.32 6.33
C SER A 441 14.87 1.61 7.25
N THR A 442 15.02 1.37 8.56
CA THR A 442 13.93 1.58 9.51
C THR A 442 13.72 3.08 9.77
N GLU A 443 12.50 3.50 10.09
CA GLU A 443 12.23 4.92 10.39
C GLU A 443 13.00 5.42 11.62
N ILE A 444 13.27 4.56 12.59
CA ILE A 444 14.06 4.89 13.79
C ILE A 444 15.52 5.10 13.41
N GLU A 445 16.10 4.19 12.62
CA GLU A 445 17.48 4.33 12.14
C GLU A 445 17.64 5.56 11.26
N LYS A 446 16.70 5.82 10.33
CA LYS A 446 16.69 7.04 9.51
C LYS A 446 16.68 8.29 10.38
N ALA A 447 15.82 8.33 11.40
CA ALA A 447 15.74 9.45 12.33
C ALA A 447 17.03 9.62 13.14
N MET A 448 17.63 8.53 13.64
CA MET A 448 18.91 8.56 14.36
C MET A 448 20.07 9.00 13.46
N ALA A 449 20.13 8.50 12.22
CA ALA A 449 21.14 8.91 11.24
C ALA A 449 21.04 10.40 10.92
N ILE A 450 19.82 10.91 10.69
CA ILE A 450 19.61 12.36 10.47
C ILE A 450 19.98 13.16 11.72
N ARG A 451 19.59 12.70 12.92
CA ARG A 451 19.95 13.35 14.18
C ARG A 451 21.47 13.45 14.31
N ARG A 452 22.21 12.37 14.10
CA ARG A 452 23.67 12.37 14.15
C ARG A 452 24.27 13.33 13.12
N GLU A 453 23.87 13.19 11.86
CA GLU A 453 24.46 13.95 10.75
C GLU A 453 24.12 15.45 10.75
N LYS A 454 22.94 15.82 11.25
CA LYS A 454 22.43 17.20 11.14
C LYS A 454 22.32 17.95 12.46
N LEU A 455 22.13 17.25 13.58
CA LEU A 455 21.96 17.86 14.89
C LEU A 455 23.21 17.72 15.75
N GLU A 456 23.84 16.54 15.79
CA GLU A 456 25.01 16.30 16.65
C GLU A 456 26.33 16.80 16.05
N ARG A 457 26.37 17.02 14.73
CA ARG A 457 27.51 17.66 14.05
C ARG A 457 27.66 19.15 14.37
N ARG A 458 26.57 19.80 14.80
CA ARG A 458 26.59 21.23 15.16
C ARG A 458 27.17 21.38 16.55
N ASP A 459 28.41 21.81 16.63
CA ASP A 459 29.01 22.29 17.87
C ASP A 459 28.93 23.82 17.94
N ALA A 460 29.37 24.40 19.07
CA ALA A 460 29.38 25.85 19.27
C ALA A 460 30.29 26.62 18.28
N SER A 461 31.07 25.92 17.44
CA SER A 461 31.86 26.53 16.37
C SER A 461 31.08 26.72 15.06
N ASP A 462 29.97 25.98 14.87
CA ASP A 462 28.99 26.17 13.79
C ASP A 462 27.97 27.27 14.11
N ASP A 463 27.94 27.76 15.37
CA ASP A 463 27.10 28.87 15.76
C ASP A 463 27.56 30.18 15.09
N ILE A 464 26.59 31.01 14.74
CA ILE A 464 26.86 32.37 14.25
C ILE A 464 27.61 33.10 15.36
N PRO A 465 28.82 33.67 15.12
CA PRO A 465 29.52 34.44 16.13
C PRO A 465 28.60 35.56 16.59
N ASP A 466 28.14 35.49 17.84
CA ASP A 466 27.25 36.42 18.55
C ASP A 466 26.67 37.52 17.64
N GLY A 467 25.41 37.36 17.24
CA GLY A 467 24.69 38.28 16.35
C GLY A 467 24.53 39.71 16.89
N TRP A 468 24.98 39.98 18.13
CA TRP A 468 25.04 41.29 18.75
C TRP A 468 26.46 41.89 18.80
N ARG A 469 27.48 41.19 18.28
CA ARG A 469 28.81 41.79 18.12
C ARG A 469 28.76 42.89 17.04
N PRO A 470 29.25 44.10 17.34
CA PRO A 470 29.34 45.14 16.33
C PRO A 470 30.19 44.64 15.17
N ALA A 471 29.69 44.85 13.94
CA ALA A 471 30.34 44.46 12.71
C ALA A 471 31.82 44.88 12.75
N VAL A 472 32.71 43.90 12.61
CA VAL A 472 34.14 44.18 12.47
C VAL A 472 34.31 44.96 11.17
N ASN A 473 34.62 46.25 11.31
CA ASN A 473 35.02 47.10 10.19
C ASN A 473 36.37 46.60 9.62
N PRO A 474 36.59 46.72 8.31
CA PRO A 474 35.82 47.54 7.38
C PRO A 474 34.68 46.79 6.68
N SER A 475 33.64 47.54 6.35
CA SER A 475 32.50 47.08 5.56
C SER A 475 32.93 46.47 4.22
N LYS A 476 32.63 45.19 4.01
CA LYS A 476 32.63 44.63 2.65
C LYS A 476 31.46 45.23 1.88
N VAL A 477 31.78 46.14 0.96
CA VAL A 477 30.81 46.69 0.00
C VAL A 477 30.40 45.55 -0.93
N ILE A 478 29.15 45.10 -0.82
CA ILE A 478 28.54 44.20 -1.80
C ILE A 478 28.27 45.04 -3.05
N PRO A 479 28.85 44.72 -4.22
CA PRO A 479 28.67 45.51 -5.42
C PRO A 479 27.28 45.18 -6.01
N PHE A 480 26.27 45.92 -5.60
CA PHE A 480 25.01 45.94 -6.34
C PHE A 480 25.26 46.62 -7.68
N ALA A 481 24.98 45.91 -8.78
CA ALA A 481 25.02 46.50 -10.11
C ALA A 481 24.01 47.66 -10.18
N ARG A 482 24.50 48.87 -10.47
CA ARG A 482 23.69 50.09 -10.57
C ARG A 482 22.95 50.24 -11.90
N THR A 483 23.08 49.26 -12.79
CA THR A 483 22.47 49.24 -14.11
C THR A 483 21.87 47.88 -14.37
N ILE A 484 20.54 47.83 -14.50
CA ILE A 484 19.78 46.67 -14.97
C ILE A 484 19.89 46.64 -16.49
N SER A 485 20.22 45.48 -17.08
CA SER A 485 20.28 45.38 -18.54
C SER A 485 18.86 45.35 -19.13
N THR A 486 18.66 45.93 -20.32
CA THR A 486 17.38 45.91 -21.05
C THR A 486 16.91 44.52 -21.48
N LYS A 487 17.67 43.45 -21.16
CA LYS A 487 17.22 42.06 -21.31
C LYS A 487 16.43 41.53 -20.12
N GLU A 488 16.44 42.25 -19.00
CA GLU A 488 15.73 41.92 -17.76
C GLU A 488 14.52 42.85 -17.50
N ILE A 489 14.20 43.72 -18.46
CA ILE A 489 12.89 44.39 -18.62
C ILE A 489 12.20 43.73 -19.81
#